data_AF-A0ABD0LDG3-F1
#
_entry.id   AF-A0ABD0LDG3-F1
#
_cell.length_a   1.000
_cell.length_b   1.000
_cell.length_c   1.000
_cell.angle_alpha   90.00
_cell.angle_beta   90.00
_cell.angle_gamma   90.00
#
_symmetry.space_group_name_H-M   'P 1'
#
loop_
_entity.id
_entity.type
_entity.pdbx_description
1 polymer ?
#
loop_
_entity_poly.entity_id
_entity_poly.type
_entity_poly.pdbx_seq_one_letter_code
_entity_poly.pdbx_strand_id
1 'polypeptide(L)'
;MHQLMSTRDSYRSSNTIRGENIMHQLMSTRDSYRSSNTIRGENIMHQLMSTRDSYRSSNTIRGENIMHQLMSTRDSYRSSNTIRGENIMHQLMSTRDSYRSSNTIRGENIMHQLMSTRDSYRSSNTIRGENIMHQLMSTRDSYRSSNTIRGENIMHQLMSTRDSYRSSKKKYPQLEVR
;
A
#
# COMPACT_ATOMS: atom_id res chain seq x y z
N MET A 1 -10.39 1.19 -19.34
CA MET A 1 -8.98 0.94 -19.00
C MET A 1 -8.20 2.23 -19.17
N HIS A 2 -7.40 2.63 -18.17
CA HIS A 2 -6.49 3.78 -18.22
C HIS A 2 -5.08 3.29 -17.93
N GLN A 3 -4.18 3.41 -18.90
CA GLN A 3 -2.78 3.04 -18.74
C GLN A 3 -1.90 4.23 -19.09
N LEU A 4 -0.93 4.51 -18.22
CA LEU A 4 0.09 5.51 -18.46
C LEU A 4 1.48 4.89 -18.31
N MET A 5 2.31 5.06 -19.33
CA MET A 5 3.75 4.79 -19.27
C MET A 5 4.52 6.09 -19.49
N SER A 6 5.50 6.37 -18.62
CA SER A 6 6.41 7.50 -18.79
C SER A 6 7.87 7.04 -18.75
N THR A 7 8.64 7.49 -19.75
CA THR A 7 10.10 7.35 -19.83
C THR A 7 10.82 8.67 -19.59
N ARG A 8 10.10 9.75 -19.22
CA ARG A 8 10.67 11.07 -18.93
C ARG A 8 11.42 11.09 -17.60
N ASP A 9 12.46 11.90 -17.52
CA ASP A 9 13.30 12.09 -16.31
C ASP A 9 12.49 12.63 -15.12
N SER A 10 11.43 13.40 -15.36
CA SER A 10 10.43 13.68 -14.33
C SER A 10 9.02 13.66 -14.88
N TYR A 11 8.09 13.11 -14.10
CA TYR A 11 6.68 13.07 -14.45
C TYR A 11 5.78 13.32 -13.24
N ARG A 12 4.71 14.10 -13.47
CA ARG A 12 3.63 14.31 -12.51
C ARG A 12 2.28 14.00 -13.15
N SER A 13 1.49 13.12 -12.53
CA SER A 13 0.07 12.92 -12.85
C SER A 13 -0.82 13.40 -11.74
N SER A 14 -2.02 13.84 -12.11
CA SER A 14 -3.14 14.00 -11.19
C SER A 14 -4.42 13.63 -11.92
N ASN A 15 -4.91 12.41 -11.69
CA ASN A 15 -6.07 11.88 -12.40
C ASN A 15 -7.27 11.78 -11.47
N THR A 16 -8.46 12.11 -12.00
CA THR A 16 -9.73 11.71 -11.39
C THR A 16 -10.43 10.72 -12.32
N ILE A 17 -10.73 9.53 -11.81
CA ILE A 17 -11.29 8.43 -12.62
C ILE A 17 -12.57 7.96 -11.96
N ARG A 18 -13.64 7.87 -12.75
CA ARG A 18 -14.96 7.38 -12.33
C ARG A 18 -15.48 6.34 -13.32
N GLY A 19 -16.18 5.33 -12.84
CA GLY A 19 -16.82 4.30 -13.65
C GLY A 19 -17.01 3.01 -12.85
N GLU A 20 -17.87 2.10 -13.30
CA GLU A 20 -18.17 0.84 -12.60
C GLU A 20 -16.93 -0.06 -12.52
N ASN A 21 -16.26 -0.30 -13.66
CA ASN A 21 -15.10 -1.16 -13.77
C ASN A 21 -13.85 -0.36 -14.19
N ILE A 22 -12.92 -0.15 -13.25
CA ILE A 22 -11.72 0.64 -13.47
C ILE A 22 -10.49 -0.24 -13.42
N MET A 23 -9.71 -0.20 -14.49
CA MET A 23 -8.31 -0.62 -14.50
C MET A 23 -7.45 0.62 -14.72
N HIS A 24 -6.65 0.97 -13.72
CA HIS A 24 -5.70 2.08 -13.77
C HIS A 24 -4.28 1.59 -13.50
N GLN A 25 -3.44 1.65 -14.52
CA GLN A 25 -2.05 1.21 -14.45
C GLN A 25 -1.11 2.36 -14.76
N LEU A 26 -0.01 2.40 -14.01
CA LEU A 26 0.95 3.47 -14.14
C LEU A 26 2.36 2.95 -13.95
N MET A 27 3.20 3.17 -14.96
CA MET A 27 4.58 2.69 -14.98
C MET A 27 5.56 3.83 -15.23
N SER A 28 6.63 3.87 -14.43
CA SER A 28 7.74 4.82 -14.57
C SER A 28 9.09 4.12 -14.58
N THR A 29 9.95 4.51 -15.51
CA THR A 29 11.29 3.91 -15.68
C THR A 29 12.46 4.89 -15.49
N ARG A 30 12.23 6.15 -15.11
CA ARG A 30 13.25 7.23 -14.96
C ARG A 30 13.04 8.14 -13.72
N ASP A 31 13.91 9.16 -13.58
CA ASP A 31 14.46 9.80 -12.37
C ASP A 31 13.49 10.29 -11.27
N SER A 32 12.25 10.66 -11.58
CA SER A 32 11.27 10.98 -10.52
C SER A 32 9.83 10.92 -10.97
N TYR A 33 9.00 10.29 -10.14
CA TYR A 33 7.56 10.18 -10.41
C TYR A 33 6.72 10.65 -9.23
N ARG A 34 5.72 11.49 -9.50
CA ARG A 34 4.67 11.85 -8.53
C ARG A 34 3.28 11.58 -9.10
N SER A 35 2.49 10.74 -8.43
CA SER A 35 1.06 10.56 -8.71
C SER A 35 0.21 11.13 -7.59
N SER A 36 -0.90 11.74 -7.98
CA SER A 36 -2.00 12.07 -7.08
C SER A 36 -3.33 11.70 -7.71
N ASN A 37 -3.82 10.48 -7.49
CA ASN A 37 -5.03 9.99 -8.16
C ASN A 37 -6.23 9.88 -7.22
N THR A 38 -7.41 10.24 -7.72
CA THR A 38 -8.69 9.93 -7.09
C THR A 38 -9.48 8.98 -7.98
N ILE A 39 -9.81 7.79 -7.46
CA ILE A 39 -10.47 6.74 -8.23
C ILE A 39 -11.74 6.32 -7.50
N ARG A 40 -12.88 6.35 -8.21
CA ARG A 40 -14.18 5.92 -7.69
C ARG A 40 -14.90 4.98 -8.65
N GLY A 41 -15.24 3.79 -8.19
CA GLY A 41 -15.91 2.77 -9.01
C GLY A 41 -16.27 1.55 -8.20
N GLU A 42 -17.05 0.61 -8.72
CA GLU A 42 -17.42 -0.61 -7.99
C GLU A 42 -16.22 -1.56 -7.93
N ASN A 43 -15.63 -1.89 -9.07
CA ASN A 43 -14.47 -2.76 -9.20
C ASN A 43 -13.26 -1.98 -9.66
N ILE A 44 -12.22 -1.91 -8.83
CA ILE A 44 -11.02 -1.12 -9.09
C ILE A 44 -9.78 -2.00 -9.03
N MET A 45 -9.04 -2.05 -10.14
CA MET A 45 -7.67 -2.50 -10.18
C MET A 45 -6.75 -1.28 -10.38
N HIS A 46 -5.93 -0.98 -9.37
CA HIS A 46 -4.97 0.12 -9.40
C HIS A 46 -3.55 -0.40 -9.17
N GLN A 47 -2.68 -0.22 -10.16
CA GLN A 47 -1.30 -0.68 -10.10
C GLN A 47 -0.34 0.49 -10.39
N LEU A 48 0.65 0.67 -9.53
CA LEU A 48 1.77 1.58 -9.75
C LEU A 48 3.08 0.80 -9.70
N MET A 49 3.92 0.97 -10.72
CA MET A 49 5.25 0.37 -10.80
C MET A 49 6.32 1.43 -11.05
N SER A 50 7.42 1.36 -10.29
CA SER A 50 8.61 2.19 -10.49
C SER A 50 9.88 1.33 -10.50
N THR A 51 10.76 1.54 -11.48
CA THR A 51 11.95 0.69 -11.66
C THR A 51 13.30 1.36 -11.48
N ARG A 52 13.44 2.68 -11.63
CA ARG A 52 14.77 3.34 -11.53
C ARG A 52 14.93 4.32 -10.38
N ASP A 53 13.97 5.22 -10.12
CA ASP A 53 14.18 6.29 -9.13
C ASP A 53 12.92 6.64 -8.31
N SER A 54 13.08 7.68 -7.47
CA SER A 54 12.17 8.08 -6.39
C SER A 54 10.71 8.24 -6.81
N TYR A 55 9.82 7.54 -6.09
CA TYR A 55 8.39 7.55 -6.36
C TYR A 55 7.60 8.10 -5.17
N ARG A 56 6.69 9.03 -5.45
CA ARG A 56 5.71 9.51 -4.46
C ARG A 56 4.30 9.31 -4.99
N SER A 57 3.50 8.51 -4.27
CA SER A 57 2.06 8.42 -4.50
C SER A 57 1.27 9.05 -3.36
N SER A 58 0.21 9.76 -3.73
CA SER A 58 -0.91 10.01 -2.83
C SER A 58 -2.23 9.71 -3.53
N ASN A 59 -2.82 8.54 -3.25
CA ASN A 59 -4.04 8.12 -3.93
C ASN A 59 -5.22 8.03 -2.95
N THR A 60 -6.39 8.41 -3.43
CA THR A 60 -7.68 8.12 -2.77
C THR A 60 -8.47 7.18 -3.67
N ILE A 61 -8.80 6.00 -3.16
CA ILE A 61 -9.51 4.97 -3.92
C ILE A 61 -10.76 4.57 -3.13
N ARG A 62 -11.92 4.63 -3.78
CA ARG A 62 -13.20 4.24 -3.19
C ARG A 62 -13.99 3.33 -4.12
N GLY A 63 -14.38 2.16 -3.65
CA GLY A 63 -15.17 1.19 -4.40
C GLY A 63 -15.68 0.04 -3.56
N GLU A 64 -16.25 -0.98 -4.16
CA GLU A 64 -16.68 -2.20 -3.46
C GLU A 64 -15.52 -3.19 -3.42
N ASN A 65 -14.99 -3.55 -4.59
CA ASN A 65 -13.87 -4.46 -4.75
C ASN A 65 -12.63 -3.71 -5.24
N ILE A 66 -11.58 -3.69 -4.43
CA ILE A 66 -10.35 -2.93 -4.72
C ILE A 66 -9.14 -3.85 -4.67
N MET A 67 -8.42 -3.92 -5.79
CA MET A 67 -7.06 -4.42 -5.86
C MET A 67 -6.11 -3.24 -6.04
N HIS A 68 -5.26 -3.00 -5.06
CA HIS A 68 -4.27 -1.93 -5.07
C HIS A 68 -2.85 -2.48 -4.89
N GLN A 69 -2.02 -2.32 -5.90
CA GLN A 69 -0.65 -2.83 -5.88
C GLN A 69 0.35 -1.71 -6.15
N LEU A 70 1.37 -1.62 -5.30
CA LEU A 70 2.51 -0.74 -5.50
C LEU A 70 3.80 -1.57 -5.51
N MET A 71 4.60 -1.41 -6.56
CA MET A 71 5.90 -2.09 -6.69
C MET A 71 7.01 -1.07 -6.95
N SER A 72 8.11 -1.18 -6.19
CA SER A 72 9.34 -0.41 -6.39
C SER A 72 10.55 -1.33 -6.43
N THR A 73 11.38 -1.20 -7.47
CA THR A 73 12.51 -2.12 -7.69
C THR A 73 13.88 -1.58 -7.27
N ARG A 74 14.17 -0.29 -7.51
CA ARG A 74 15.53 0.25 -7.31
C ARG A 74 15.68 1.31 -6.25
N ASP A 75 14.64 2.06 -5.90
CA ASP A 75 14.86 3.35 -5.22
C ASP A 75 13.80 3.72 -4.18
N SER A 76 13.98 4.89 -3.55
CA SER A 76 13.15 5.38 -2.45
C SER A 76 11.67 5.55 -2.83
N TYR A 77 10.78 4.93 -2.05
CA TYR A 77 9.35 4.98 -2.30
C TYR A 77 8.60 5.60 -1.12
N ARG A 78 7.70 6.54 -1.41
CA ARG A 78 6.76 7.10 -0.43
C ARG A 78 5.33 6.93 -0.91
N SER A 79 4.53 6.17 -0.16
CA SER A 79 3.06 6.12 -0.33
C SER A 79 2.35 6.81 0.81
N SER A 80 1.32 7.57 0.45
CA SER A 80 0.25 7.93 1.37
C SER A 80 -1.11 7.74 0.71
N ASN A 81 -1.70 6.56 0.89
CA ASN A 81 -2.95 6.19 0.24
C ASN A 81 -4.10 6.08 1.24
N THR A 82 -5.29 6.46 0.80
CA THR A 82 -6.55 6.19 1.49
C THR A 82 -7.40 5.28 0.61
N ILE A 83 -7.75 4.11 1.12
CA ILE A 83 -8.52 3.10 0.39
C ILE A 83 -9.75 2.74 1.20
N ARG A 84 -10.93 2.82 0.57
CA ARG A 84 -12.21 2.50 1.21
C ARG A 84 -13.05 1.62 0.30
N GLY A 85 -13.46 0.45 0.80
CA GLY A 85 -14.33 -0.47 0.07
C GLY A 85 -14.62 -1.74 0.84
N GLU A 86 -15.54 -2.57 0.38
CA GLU A 86 -15.96 -3.80 1.07
C GLU A 86 -14.83 -4.83 1.07
N ASN A 87 -14.33 -5.19 -0.11
CA ASN A 87 -13.25 -6.14 -0.30
C ASN A 87 -11.99 -5.44 -0.81
N ILE A 88 -10.93 -5.47 -0.01
CA ILE A 88 -9.67 -4.78 -0.34
C ILE A 88 -8.51 -5.75 -0.32
N MET A 89 -7.83 -5.88 -1.46
CA MET A 89 -6.48 -6.42 -1.56
C MET A 89 -5.49 -5.27 -1.74
N HIS A 90 -4.62 -5.07 -0.78
CA HIS A 90 -3.59 -4.05 -0.80
C HIS A 90 -2.20 -4.66 -0.66
N GLN A 91 -1.36 -4.51 -1.68
CA GLN A 91 -0.02 -5.08 -1.71
C GLN A 91 1.02 -3.98 -1.95
N LEU A 92 2.05 -3.95 -1.12
CA LEU A 92 3.22 -3.12 -1.32
C LEU A 92 4.47 -4.00 -1.37
N MET A 93 5.27 -3.85 -2.43
CA MET A 93 6.53 -4.56 -2.59
C MET A 93 7.67 -3.58 -2.87
N SER A 94 8.79 -3.74 -2.15
CA SER A 94 10.04 -3.00 -2.36
C SER A 94 11.23 -3.93 -2.36
N THR A 95 12.10 -3.87 -3.38
CA THR A 95 13.24 -4.80 -3.47
C THR A 95 14.61 -4.25 -3.10
N ARG A 96 14.91 -2.98 -3.33
CA ARG A 96 16.28 -2.45 -3.15
C ARG A 96 16.45 -1.37 -2.11
N ASP A 97 15.49 -0.48 -1.91
CA ASP A 97 15.74 0.75 -1.15
C ASP A 97 14.60 1.19 -0.22
N SER A 98 14.89 2.27 0.51
CA SER A 98 14.07 2.81 1.60
C SER A 98 12.59 2.99 1.22
N TYR A 99 11.71 2.39 2.01
CA TYR A 99 10.27 2.46 1.80
C TYR A 99 9.59 3.15 2.97
N ARG A 100 8.74 4.13 2.68
CA ARG A 100 7.85 4.77 3.66
C ARG A 100 6.40 4.65 3.22
N SER A 101 5.58 3.93 3.99
CA SER A 101 4.12 3.97 3.85
C SER A 101 3.44 4.66 5.01
N SER A 102 2.41 5.42 4.66
CA SER A 102 1.40 5.91 5.60
C SER A 102 0.01 5.75 4.96
N ASN A 103 -0.55 4.55 5.05
CA ASN A 103 -1.82 4.20 4.41
C ASN A 103 -2.96 4.08 5.43
N THR A 104 -4.15 4.50 5.01
CA THR A 104 -5.41 4.24 5.72
C THR A 104 -6.28 3.34 4.87
N ILE A 105 -6.66 2.18 5.39
CA ILE A 105 -7.44 1.18 4.67
C ILE A 105 -8.66 0.84 5.52
N ARG A 106 -9.86 0.96 4.91
CA ARG A 106 -11.13 0.73 5.60
C ARG A 106 -12.07 -0.10 4.75
N GLY A 107 -12.53 -1.22 5.27
CA GLY A 107 -13.39 -2.16 4.54
C GLY A 107 -13.95 -3.26 5.40
N GLU A 108 -14.67 -4.21 4.83
CA GLU A 108 -15.17 -5.39 5.55
C GLU A 108 -14.11 -6.48 5.55
N ASN A 109 -13.66 -6.89 4.35
CA ASN A 109 -12.63 -7.89 4.15
C ASN A 109 -11.36 -7.25 3.60
N ILE A 110 -10.26 -7.32 4.36
CA ILE A 110 -9.00 -6.68 4.00
C ILE A 110 -7.87 -7.71 4.00
N MET A 111 -7.25 -7.88 2.84
CA MET A 111 -5.93 -8.47 2.71
C MET A 111 -4.89 -7.37 2.52
N HIS A 112 -3.99 -7.22 3.48
CA HIS A 112 -2.91 -6.24 3.43
C HIS A 112 -1.56 -6.95 3.49
N GLN A 113 -0.75 -6.82 2.45
CA GLN A 113 0.57 -7.42 2.36
C GLN A 113 1.65 -6.36 2.16
N LEU A 114 2.71 -6.50 2.93
CA LEU A 114 3.91 -5.67 2.85
C LEU A 114 5.13 -6.57 2.69
N MET A 115 5.89 -6.38 1.61
CA MET A 115 7.14 -7.11 1.37
C MET A 115 8.30 -6.13 1.13
N SER A 116 9.43 -6.37 1.79
CA SER A 116 10.62 -5.52 1.68
C SER A 116 11.91 -6.33 1.71
N THR A 117 12.72 -6.27 0.67
CA THR A 117 13.85 -7.21 0.50
C THR A 117 15.21 -6.70 0.99
N ARG A 118 15.59 -5.44 0.74
CA ARG A 118 16.95 -4.96 1.02
C ARG A 118 17.08 -3.86 2.08
N ASP A 119 16.49 -2.65 1.93
CA ASP A 119 16.87 -1.57 2.85
C ASP A 119 15.74 -0.70 3.42
N SER A 120 15.90 -0.37 4.71
CA SER A 120 15.03 0.40 5.63
C SER A 120 13.54 0.56 5.27
N TYR A 121 12.67 -0.12 6.02
CA TYR A 121 11.22 0.00 5.85
C TYR A 121 10.60 0.73 7.05
N ARG A 122 9.82 1.78 6.76
CA ARG A 122 8.96 2.45 7.74
C ARG A 122 7.50 2.38 7.32
N SER A 123 6.65 1.81 8.17
CA SER A 123 5.20 1.90 8.00
C SER A 123 4.52 2.55 9.19
N SER A 124 3.50 3.34 8.86
CA SER A 124 2.50 3.85 9.79
C SER A 124 1.12 3.67 9.18
N ASN A 125 0.63 2.44 9.15
CA ASN A 125 -0.64 2.10 8.51
C ASN A 125 -1.77 1.96 9.53
N THR A 126 -2.95 2.46 9.18
CA THR A 126 -4.20 2.21 9.91
C THR A 126 -5.10 1.35 9.06
N ILE A 127 -5.49 0.18 9.58
CA ILE A 127 -6.32 -0.79 8.89
C ILE A 127 -7.52 -1.09 9.77
N ARG A 128 -8.73 -0.90 9.24
CA ARG A 128 -9.96 -1.20 9.97
C ARG A 128 -10.96 -1.94 9.10
N GLY A 129 -11.42 -3.08 9.59
CA GLY A 129 -12.45 -3.89 8.96
C GLY A 129 -12.91 -5.05 9.82
N GLU A 130 -13.82 -5.87 9.34
CA GLU A 130 -14.33 -7.02 10.08
C GLU A 130 -13.33 -8.17 10.03
N ASN A 131 -12.95 -8.58 8.82
CA ASN A 131 -11.99 -9.64 8.56
C ASN A 131 -10.70 -9.06 7.97
N ILE A 132 -9.58 -9.20 8.69
CA ILE A 132 -8.30 -8.64 8.29
C ILE A 132 -7.24 -9.74 8.26
N MET A 133 -6.66 -9.95 7.09
CA MET A 133 -5.38 -10.64 6.92
C MET A 133 -4.28 -9.61 6.70
N HIS A 134 -3.38 -9.45 7.66
CA HIS A 134 -2.23 -8.57 7.56
C HIS A 134 -0.93 -9.36 7.55
N GLN A 135 -0.22 -9.34 6.44
CA GLN A 135 1.08 -9.99 6.29
C GLN A 135 2.18 -8.97 6.09
N LEU A 136 3.30 -9.25 6.74
CA LEU A 136 4.49 -8.43 6.65
C LEU A 136 5.72 -9.32 6.54
N MET A 137 6.46 -9.17 5.46
CA MET A 137 7.69 -9.91 5.21
C MET A 137 8.85 -8.95 4.98
N SER A 138 9.97 -9.16 5.66
CA SER A 138 11.16 -8.33 5.44
C SER A 138 12.46 -9.08 5.64
N THR A 139 13.33 -9.06 4.61
CA THR A 139 14.52 -9.93 4.60
C THR A 139 15.82 -9.30 5.12
N ARG A 140 16.08 -7.97 5.05
CA ARG A 140 17.32 -7.34 5.58
C ARG A 140 17.22 -5.86 6.02
N ASP A 141 18.12 -5.46 6.94
CA ASP A 141 18.53 -4.12 7.44
C ASP A 141 17.78 -3.41 8.59
N SER A 142 16.73 -2.60 8.37
CA SER A 142 15.95 -2.00 9.50
C SER A 142 14.43 -1.91 9.30
N TYR A 143 13.63 -2.51 10.20
CA TYR A 143 12.16 -2.41 10.20
C TYR A 143 11.68 -1.46 11.29
N ARG A 144 10.84 -0.48 10.92
CA ARG A 144 10.01 0.24 11.88
C ARG A 144 8.55 0.18 11.45
N SER A 145 7.69 -0.31 12.33
CA SER A 145 6.24 -0.23 12.14
C SER A 145 5.54 0.37 13.35
N SER A 146 4.59 1.25 13.03
CA SER A 146 3.57 1.75 13.93
C SER A 146 2.22 1.53 13.28
N ASN A 147 1.83 0.26 13.14
CA ASN A 147 0.57 -0.10 12.50
C ASN A 147 -0.54 -0.27 13.54
N THR A 148 -1.71 0.30 13.25
CA THR A 148 -2.94 0.10 14.02
C THR A 148 -3.89 -0.75 13.20
N ILE A 149 -4.30 -1.89 13.75
CA ILE A 149 -5.19 -2.83 13.07
C ILE A 149 -6.37 -3.10 14.01
N ARG A 150 -7.59 -2.80 13.56
CA ARG A 150 -8.83 -3.00 14.33
C ARG A 150 -9.86 -3.75 13.51
N GLY A 151 -10.37 -4.82 14.08
CA GLY A 151 -11.38 -5.68 13.47
C GLY A 151 -11.81 -6.78 14.39
N GLU A 152 -12.79 -7.55 13.94
CA GLU A 152 -13.35 -8.69 14.67
C GLU A 152 -12.44 -9.90 14.51
N ASN A 153 -12.14 -10.27 13.26
CA ASN A 153 -11.27 -11.37 12.91
C ASN A 153 -9.96 -10.85 12.32
N ILE A 154 -8.87 -10.92 13.09
CA ILE A 154 -7.55 -10.44 12.65
C ILE A 154 -6.55 -11.59 12.62
N MET A 155 -6.12 -11.98 11.42
CA MET A 155 -4.91 -12.75 11.21
C MET A 155 -3.75 -11.80 10.91
N HIS A 156 -2.70 -11.86 11.73
CA HIS A 156 -1.51 -11.03 11.54
C HIS A 156 -0.25 -11.89 11.49
N GLN A 157 0.42 -11.93 10.34
CA GLN A 157 1.69 -12.64 10.16
C GLN A 157 2.83 -11.64 9.97
N LEU A 158 3.94 -11.93 10.64
CA LEU A 158 5.20 -11.22 10.50
C LEU A 158 6.29 -12.25 10.26
N MET A 159 7.01 -12.11 9.17
CA MET A 159 8.26 -12.83 8.93
C MET A 159 9.39 -11.82 8.74
N SER A 160 10.46 -11.99 9.50
CA SER A 160 11.66 -11.19 9.30
C SER A 160 12.91 -12.02 9.55
N THR A 161 13.89 -11.87 8.67
CA THR A 161 15.21 -12.52 8.78
C THR A 161 16.29 -11.53 9.20
N ARG A 162 15.95 -10.52 10.02
CA ARG A 162 16.79 -9.34 10.37
C ARG A 162 17.64 -9.49 11.64
N ASP A 163 18.73 -8.70 11.67
CA ASP A 163 19.56 -8.35 12.84
C ASP A 163 18.91 -7.34 13.82
N SER A 164 17.90 -6.55 13.41
CA SER A 164 17.12 -5.66 14.31
C SER A 164 15.67 -5.37 13.85
N TYR A 165 14.69 -5.46 14.77
CA TYR A 165 13.26 -5.21 14.51
C TYR A 165 12.63 -4.38 15.63
N ARG A 166 11.91 -3.30 15.28
CA ARG A 166 11.10 -2.53 16.25
C ARG A 166 9.67 -2.36 15.74
N SER A 167 8.71 -2.88 16.50
CA SER A 167 7.29 -2.70 16.25
C SER A 167 6.56 -2.27 17.50
N SER A 168 5.74 -1.24 17.36
CA SER A 168 4.72 -0.86 18.35
C SER A 168 3.37 -1.28 17.80
N LYS A 169 2.73 -2.27 18.43
CA LYS A 169 1.38 -2.72 18.09
C LYS A 169 0.41 -2.18 19.13
N LYS A 170 -0.69 -1.59 18.68
CA LYS A 170 -1.90 -1.41 19.49
C LYS A 170 -3.01 -2.22 18.84
N LYS A 171 -3.28 -3.40 19.41
CA LYS A 171 -4.42 -4.24 19.03
C LYS A 171 -5.53 -3.94 20.03
N TYR A 172 -6.63 -3.36 19.56
CA TYR A 172 -7.83 -3.18 20.38
C TYR A 172 -8.86 -4.20 19.89
N PRO A 173 -9.06 -5.34 20.57
CA PRO A 173 -10.33 -6.05 20.43
C PRO A 173 -11.44 -5.07 20.84
N GLN A 174 -12.57 -5.07 20.13
CA GLN A 174 -13.75 -4.38 20.65
C GLN A 174 -14.10 -5.08 21.98
N LEU A 175 -14.23 -4.32 23.06
CA LEU A 175 -14.82 -4.83 24.29
C LEU A 175 -16.23 -5.29 23.92
N GLU A 176 -16.51 -6.59 24.00
CA GLU A 176 -17.89 -7.06 24.13
C GLU A 176 -18.44 -6.45 25.41
N VAL A 177 -19.26 -5.42 25.26
CA VAL A 177 -20.16 -4.99 26.33
C VAL A 177 -21.22 -6.09 26.37
N ARG A 178 -21.09 -6.98 27.35
CA ARG A 178 -22.18 -7.87 27.77
C ARG A 178 -23.30 -7.06 28.39
#